data_AF-A0A2V6YXE4-F1
#
_entry.id   AF-A0A2V6YXE4-F1
#
_cell.length_a   1.000
_cell.length_b   1.000
_cell.length_c   1.000
_cell.angle_alpha   90.00
_cell.angle_beta   90.00
_cell.angle_gamma   90.00
#
_symmetry.space_group_name_H-M   'P 1'
#
loop_
_entity.id
_entity.type
_entity.pdbx_description
1 polymer ?
#
loop_
_entity_poly.entity_id
_entity_poly.type
_entity_poly.pdbx_seq_one_letter_code
_entity_poly.pdbx_strand_id
1 'polypeptide(L)' 'MGEQLTRRRFTVEEYHRMGEAGILPEDSRIELVTGDIVVREPIGSR' A
#
# COMPACT_ATOMS: atom_id res chain seq x y z
N MET A 1 2.64 4.88 -29.42
CA MET A 1 1.83 3.80 -28.82
C MET A 1 1.77 4.06 -27.33
N GLY A 2 0.59 4.28 -26.75
CA GLY A 2 0.45 4.48 -25.31
C GLY A 2 0.54 3.14 -24.59
N GLU A 3 1.45 3.01 -23.63
CA GLU A 3 1.57 1.81 -22.82
C GLU A 3 0.36 1.72 -21.87
N GLN A 4 -0.42 0.63 -21.99
CA GLN A 4 -1.56 0.38 -21.11
C GLN A 4 -1.05 -0.18 -19.78
N LEU A 5 -0.89 0.69 -18.80
CA LEU A 5 -0.51 0.31 -17.43
C LEU A 5 -1.65 -0.52 -16.81
N THR A 6 -1.35 -1.79 -16.50
CA THR A 6 -2.28 -2.68 -15.79
C THR A 6 -2.00 -2.60 -14.30
N ARG A 7 -3.03 -2.35 -13.48
CA ARG A 7 -2.90 -2.39 -12.02
C ARG A 7 -2.75 -3.82 -11.56
N ARG A 8 -1.70 -4.10 -10.78
CA ARG A 8 -1.48 -5.38 -10.10
C ARG A 8 -1.91 -5.26 -8.65
N ARG A 9 -2.61 -6.27 -8.13
CA ARG A 9 -2.93 -6.40 -6.71
C ARG A 9 -1.78 -7.06 -5.97
N PHE A 10 -1.53 -6.59 -4.76
CA PHE A 10 -0.56 -7.16 -3.83
C PHE A 10 -1.16 -8.27 -3.00
N THR A 11 -0.34 -9.26 -2.70
CA THR A 11 -0.63 -10.30 -1.71
C THR A 11 -0.24 -9.85 -0.30
N VAL A 12 -0.76 -10.55 0.70
CA VAL A 12 -0.41 -10.33 2.11
C VAL A 12 1.10 -10.55 2.33
N GLU A 13 1.67 -11.59 1.72
CA GLU A 13 3.12 -11.84 1.78
C GLU A 13 3.95 -10.70 1.19
N GLU A 14 3.54 -10.15 0.04
CA GLU A 14 4.24 -9.00 -0.55
C GLU A 14 4.18 -7.77 0.36
N TYR A 15 3.01 -7.50 0.97
CA TYR A 15 2.85 -6.41 1.92
C TYR A 15 3.80 -6.55 3.13
N HIS A 16 3.90 -7.76 3.71
CA HIS A 16 4.83 -8.01 4.81
C HIS A 16 6.29 -7.81 4.39
N ARG A 17 6.68 -8.35 3.23
CA ARG A 17 8.03 -8.17 2.68
C ARG A 17 8.37 -6.70 2.44
N MET A 18 7.41 -5.88 2.01
CA MET A 18 7.61 -4.44 1.85
C MET A 18 7.84 -3.75 3.20
N GLY A 19 7.14 -4.17 4.25
CA GLY A 19 7.39 -3.69 5.62
C GLY A 19 8.78 -4.06 6.12
N GLU A 20 9.19 -5.32 5.97
CA GLU A 20 10.52 -5.81 6.38
C GLU A 20 11.65 -5.12 5.60
N ALA A 21 11.42 -4.79 4.34
CA ALA A 21 12.37 -4.06 3.50
C ALA A 21 12.40 -2.55 3.79
N GLY A 22 11.54 -2.03 4.68
CA GLY A 22 11.45 -0.60 5.01
C GLY A 22 10.84 0.25 3.89
N ILE A 23 10.12 -0.36 2.95
CA ILE A 23 9.43 0.35 1.86
C ILE A 23 8.19 1.07 2.39
N LEU A 24 7.51 0.45 3.35
CA LEU A 24 6.35 1.05 4.01
C LEU A 24 6.81 1.83 5.25
N PRO A 25 6.65 3.16 5.29
CA PRO A 25 7.01 3.93 6.46
C PRO A 25 6.19 3.51 7.68
N GLU A 26 6.89 3.19 8.78
CA GLU A 26 6.30 2.73 10.05
C GLU A 26 5.36 3.73 10.71
N ASP A 27 5.59 5.03 10.47
CA ASP A 27 4.76 6.13 11.00
C ASP A 27 3.46 6.33 10.21
N SER A 28 3.43 5.83 8.97
CA SER A 28 2.23 5.91 8.12
C SER A 28 1.31 4.73 8.40
N ARG A 29 0.03 5.03 8.64
CA ARG A 29 -1.02 4.01 8.80
C ARG A 29 -1.39 3.40 7.44
N ILE A 30 -0.45 2.68 6.86
CA ILE A 30 -0.63 1.99 5.58
C ILE A 30 -1.32 0.65 5.81
N GLU A 31 -2.24 0.28 4.93
CA GLU A 31 -2.99 -0.98 5.01
C GLU A 31 -3.11 -1.65 3.65
N LEU A 32 -3.18 -2.98 3.66
CA LEU A 32 -3.56 -3.77 2.50
C LEU A 32 -5.07 -4.05 2.53
N VAL A 33 -5.81 -3.48 1.58
CA VAL A 33 -7.26 -3.65 1.44
C VAL A 33 -7.57 -4.23 0.07
N THR A 34 -8.06 -5.48 0.03
CA THR A 34 -8.43 -6.18 -1.23
C THR A 34 -7.30 -6.26 -2.26
N GLY A 35 -6.05 -6.25 -1.78
CA GLY A 35 -4.85 -6.26 -2.64
C GLY A 35 -4.38 -4.87 -3.09
N ASP A 36 -5.00 -3.81 -2.60
CA ASP A 36 -4.55 -2.43 -2.79
C ASP A 36 -3.89 -1.92 -1.51
N ILE A 37 -2.75 -1.24 -1.65
CA ILE A 37 -2.07 -0.59 -0.53
C ILE A 37 -2.66 0.82 -0.39
N VAL A 38 -3.32 1.09 0.72
CA VAL A 38 -4.00 2.35 1.01
C VAL A 38 -3.40 3.02 2.24
N VAL A 39 -3.36 4.35 2.23
CA VAL A 39 -2.95 5.13 3.41
C VAL A 39 -4.21 5.53 4.17
N ARG A 40 -4.34 5.12 5.42
CA ARG A 40 -5.35 5.68 6.32
C ARG A 40 -4.87 7.04 6.81
N GLU A 41 -5.49 8.10 6.30
CA GLU A 41 -5.44 9.38 6.99
C GLU A 41 -6.26 9.30 8.29
N PRO A 42 -5.80 9.89 9.39
CA PRO A 42 -6.60 9.94 10.61
C PRO A 42 -7.93 10.65 10.31
N ILE A 43 -9.04 10.00 10.68
CA ILE A 43 -10.35 10.63 10.66
C ILE A 43 -10.33 11.71 11.75
N GLY A 44 -10.06 12.96 11.34
CA GLY A 44 -9.89 14.08 12.26
C GLY A 44 -8.72 14.96 11.86
N SER A 45 -8.90 15.74 10.80
CA SER A 45 -8.15 16.98 10.58
C SER A 45 -9.11 18.08 10.15
N ARG A 46 -10.21 18.23 10.91
CA ARG A 46 -10.97 19.47 11.07
C ARG A 46 -11.86 19.37 12.29
#